data_AF-A0A9D8SE22-F1
#
_entry.id   AF-A0A9D8SE22-F1
#
_cell.length_a   1.000
_cell.length_b   1.000
_cell.length_c   1.000
_cell.angle_alpha   90.00
_cell.angle_beta   90.00
_cell.angle_gamma   90.00
#
_symmetry.space_group_name_H-M   'P 1'
#
loop_
_entity.id
_entity.type
_entity.pdbx_description
1 polymer ?
#
loop_
_entity_poly.entity_id
_entity_poly.type
_entity_poly.pdbx_seq_one_letter_code
_entity_poly.pdbx_strand_id
1 'polypeptide(L)'
;MPISEHQLAQLIGKTRLYQFLPPKERKALPAMEFTDSHINAIARAYYSDDNFSREGTTSDIDLWRVYNLFTGANKSSYIDTFLDRSLNATNLITGIGRALEGNDEYAWFIE
;
A
#
# COMPACT_ATOMS: atom_id res chain seq x y z
N MET A 1 -14.45 -1.87 -1.31
CA MET A 1 -14.43 -0.59 -0.57
C MET A 1 -13.46 0.34 -1.28
N PRO A 2 -13.85 1.59 -1.57
CA PRO A 2 -12.95 2.58 -2.15
C PRO A 2 -12.03 3.20 -1.09
N ILE A 3 -10.81 3.53 -1.50
CA ILE A 3 -9.91 4.45 -0.81
C ILE A 3 -9.80 5.72 -1.65
N SER A 4 -9.85 6.88 -1.01
CA SER A 4 -9.71 8.15 -1.72
C SER A 4 -8.29 8.38 -2.21
N GLU A 5 -8.13 9.21 -3.24
CA GLU A 5 -6.80 9.64 -3.71
C GLU A 5 -5.96 10.25 -2.57
N HIS A 6 -6.59 11.00 -1.67
CA HIS A 6 -5.92 11.56 -0.49
C HIS A 6 -5.35 10.47 0.41
N GLN A 7 -6.18 9.49 0.80
CA GLN A 7 -5.75 8.38 1.65
C GLN A 7 -4.70 7.49 0.97
N LEU A 8 -4.80 7.29 -0.35
CA LEU A 8 -3.78 6.59 -1.12
C LEU A 8 -2.46 7.37 -1.15
N ALA A 9 -2.50 8.69 -1.31
CA ALA A 9 -1.32 9.53 -1.25
C ALA A 9 -0.67 9.48 0.14
N GLN A 10 -1.47 9.49 1.22
CA GLN A 10 -0.98 9.26 2.58
C GLN A 10 -0.31 7.89 2.70
N LEU A 11 -0.94 6.82 2.20
CA LEU A 11 -0.36 5.47 2.21
C LEU A 11 1.01 5.43 1.53
N ILE A 12 1.12 6.00 0.33
CA ILE A 12 2.37 6.06 -0.43
C ILE A 12 3.43 6.88 0.33
N GLY A 13 3.06 8.05 0.85
CA GLY A 13 3.96 8.93 1.57
C GLY A 13 4.45 8.32 2.89
N LYS A 14 3.53 7.82 3.71
CA LYS A 14 3.82 7.23 5.01
C LYS A 14 4.60 5.94 4.90
N THR A 15 4.39 5.15 3.86
CA THR A 15 5.25 3.99 3.59
C THR A 15 6.71 4.38 3.37
N ARG A 16 6.98 5.50 2.68
CA ARG A 16 8.36 6.00 2.53
C ARG A 16 8.92 6.44 3.87
N LEU A 17 8.12 7.13 4.69
CA LEU A 17 8.52 7.56 6.03
C LEU A 17 8.77 6.37 6.97
N TYR A 18 8.02 5.28 6.85
CA TYR A 18 8.10 4.08 7.69
C TYR A 18 9.53 3.55 7.80
N GLN A 19 10.29 3.56 6.69
CA GLN A 19 11.67 3.07 6.65
C GLN A 19 12.63 3.92 7.52
N PHE A 20 12.31 5.19 7.72
CA PHE A 20 13.10 6.16 8.47
C PHE A 20 12.58 6.41 9.89
N LEU A 21 11.47 5.79 10.29
CA LEU A 21 10.94 5.93 11.64
C LEU A 21 11.94 5.40 12.68
N PRO A 22 11.99 6.03 13.88
CA PRO A 22 12.71 5.49 15.02
C PRO A 22 12.31 4.03 15.28
N PRO A 23 13.24 3.14 15.67
CA PRO A 23 12.95 1.71 15.81
C PRO A 23 11.78 1.38 16.75
N LYS A 24 11.56 2.21 17.77
CA LYS A 24 10.45 2.06 18.72
C LYS A 24 9.10 2.32 18.07
N GLU A 25 9.00 3.40 17.29
CA GLU A 25 7.77 3.77 16.57
C GLU A 25 7.47 2.78 15.46
N ARG A 26 8.49 2.39 14.68
CA ARG A 26 8.35 1.41 13.61
C ARG A 26 7.84 0.05 14.11
N LYS A 27 8.32 -0.41 15.26
CA LYS A 27 7.87 -1.68 15.87
C LYS A 27 6.43 -1.65 16.40
N ALA A 28 5.86 -0.46 16.61
CA ALA A 28 4.48 -0.31 17.07
C ALA A 28 3.48 -0.32 15.91
N LEU A 29 3.96 -0.22 14.66
CA LEU A 29 3.16 -0.23 13.46
C LEU A 29 3.16 -1.62 12.80
N PRO A 30 2.12 -1.95 12.02
CA PRO A 30 2.13 -3.15 11.18
C PRO A 30 3.33 -3.19 10.24
N ALA A 31 3.83 -4.39 9.99
CA ALA A 31 4.99 -4.60 9.13
C ALA A 31 4.74 -4.07 7.71
N MET A 32 5.77 -3.49 7.11
CA MET A 32 5.73 -2.94 5.77
C MET A 32 7.00 -3.36 5.01
N GLU A 33 6.87 -4.38 4.18
CA GLU A 33 8.01 -5.08 3.54
C GLU A 33 8.37 -4.52 2.16
N PHE A 34 7.65 -3.50 1.72
CA PHE A 34 7.86 -2.85 0.42
C PHE A 34 8.88 -1.72 0.51
N THR A 35 9.93 -1.84 -0.30
CA THR A 35 10.97 -0.83 -0.49
C THR A 35 10.51 0.37 -1.33
N ASP A 36 11.30 1.45 -1.31
CA ASP A 36 11.07 2.66 -2.09
C ASP A 36 10.89 2.41 -3.59
N SER A 37 11.65 1.46 -4.14
CA SER A 37 11.52 1.05 -5.54
C SER A 37 10.14 0.50 -5.86
N HIS A 38 9.58 -0.33 -4.97
CA HIS A 38 8.22 -0.84 -5.14
C HIS A 38 7.18 0.27 -5.01
N ILE A 39 7.35 1.18 -4.04
CA ILE A 39 6.42 2.31 -3.85
C ILE A 39 6.43 3.24 -5.06
N ASN A 40 7.60 3.47 -5.66
CA ASN A 40 7.71 4.19 -6.92
C ASN A 40 7.02 3.46 -8.07
N ALA A 41 7.08 2.13 -8.13
CA ALA A 41 6.38 1.35 -9.14
C ALA A 41 4.86 1.44 -8.96
N ILE A 42 4.35 1.32 -7.73
CA ILE A 42 2.94 1.46 -7.39
C ILE A 42 2.43 2.85 -7.77
N ALA A 43 3.16 3.91 -7.41
CA ALA A 43 2.79 5.28 -7.73
C ALA A 43 2.70 5.51 -9.26
N ARG A 44 3.61 4.94 -10.04
CA ARG A 44 3.53 4.99 -11.51
C ARG A 44 2.30 4.22 -12.02
N ALA A 45 2.14 2.97 -11.57
CA ALA A 45 1.07 2.09 -11.99
C ALA A 45 -0.33 2.64 -11.66
N TYR A 46 -0.47 3.37 -10.55
CA TYR A 46 -1.71 4.08 -10.21
C TYR A 46 -2.20 5.02 -11.32
N TYR A 47 -1.29 5.65 -12.07
CA TYR A 47 -1.62 6.55 -13.17
C TYR A 47 -1.57 5.90 -14.56
N SER A 48 -0.81 4.82 -14.73
CA SER A 48 -0.47 4.30 -16.05
C SER A 48 -0.75 2.81 -16.27
N ASP A 49 -1.21 2.06 -15.26
CA ASP A 49 -1.53 0.64 -15.42
C ASP A 49 -2.80 0.46 -16.26
N ASP A 50 -2.75 -0.42 -17.25
CA ASP A 50 -3.86 -0.64 -18.18
C ASP A 50 -5.10 -1.28 -17.53
N ASN A 51 -4.92 -1.99 -16.41
CA ASN A 51 -5.97 -2.81 -15.79
C ASN A 51 -6.38 -2.33 -14.40
N PHE A 52 -5.44 -1.75 -13.65
CA PHE A 52 -5.60 -1.46 -12.22
C PHE A 52 -5.32 0.00 -11.85
N SER A 53 -5.13 0.89 -12.82
CA SER A 53 -5.02 2.33 -12.56
C SER A 53 -6.33 2.93 -12.04
N ARG A 54 -6.26 4.19 -11.59
CA ARG A 54 -7.45 4.95 -11.19
C ARG A 54 -8.49 5.01 -12.32
N GLU A 55 -9.76 4.95 -11.98
CA GLU A 55 -10.84 5.16 -12.96
C GLU A 55 -10.99 6.66 -13.29
N GLY A 56 -11.22 6.98 -14.56
CA GLY A 56 -11.05 8.33 -15.11
C GLY A 56 -12.04 9.40 -14.62
N THR A 57 -13.04 9.05 -13.83
CA THR A 57 -14.07 9.99 -13.34
C THR A 57 -14.09 10.18 -11.83
N THR A 58 -13.52 9.26 -11.06
CA THR A 58 -13.44 9.35 -9.59
C THR A 58 -11.99 9.26 -9.16
N SER A 59 -11.56 10.19 -8.30
CA SER A 59 -10.26 10.11 -7.63
C SER A 59 -10.11 8.86 -6.74
N ASP A 60 -11.22 8.20 -6.41
CA ASP A 60 -11.22 6.99 -5.59
C ASP A 60 -10.78 5.75 -6.39
N ILE A 61 -10.12 4.83 -5.70
CA ILE A 61 -9.72 3.52 -6.23
C ILE A 61 -10.17 2.43 -5.27
N ASP A 62 -10.64 1.29 -5.77
CA ASP A 62 -11.01 0.18 -4.89
C ASP A 62 -9.77 -0.55 -4.35
N LEU A 63 -9.88 -1.07 -3.13
CA LEU A 63 -8.80 -1.80 -2.47
C LEU A 63 -8.31 -3.03 -3.24
N TRP A 64 -9.14 -3.64 -4.07
CA TRP A 64 -8.71 -4.78 -4.90
C TRP A 64 -7.74 -4.33 -5.99
N ARG A 65 -7.99 -3.19 -6.66
CA ARG A 65 -7.01 -2.58 -7.57
C ARG A 65 -5.72 -2.22 -6.84
N VAL A 66 -5.81 -1.60 -5.67
CA VAL A 66 -4.61 -1.27 -4.86
C VAL A 66 -3.80 -2.53 -4.55
N TYR A 67 -4.45 -3.62 -4.11
CA TYR A 67 -3.79 -4.91 -3.91
C TYR A 67 -3.06 -5.42 -5.17
N ASN A 68 -3.68 -5.28 -6.35
CA ASN A 68 -3.05 -5.67 -7.61
C ASN A 68 -1.86 -4.78 -7.98
N LEU A 69 -1.89 -3.48 -7.65
CA LEU A 69 -0.72 -2.61 -7.83
C LEU A 69 0.45 -3.05 -6.93
N PHE A 70 0.19 -3.38 -5.67
CA PHE A 70 1.22 -3.84 -4.72
C PHE A 70 1.82 -5.18 -5.14
N THR A 71 0.99 -6.17 -5.46
CA THR A 71 1.46 -7.48 -5.93
C THR A 71 2.12 -7.40 -7.31
N GLY A 72 1.66 -6.50 -8.18
CA GLY A 72 2.30 -6.16 -9.46
C GLY A 72 3.73 -5.64 -9.25
N ALA A 73 3.92 -4.69 -8.35
CA ALA A 73 5.24 -4.18 -7.99
C ALA A 73 6.13 -5.26 -7.35
N ASN A 74 5.55 -6.23 -6.64
CA ASN A 74 6.29 -7.33 -6.04
C ASN A 74 6.84 -8.34 -7.08
N LYS A 75 6.32 -8.39 -8.31
CA LYS A 75 6.79 -9.35 -9.34
C LYS A 75 8.27 -9.16 -9.71
N SER A 76 8.81 -7.97 -9.53
CA SER A 76 10.24 -7.69 -9.74
C SER A 76 11.13 -7.99 -8.52
N SER A 77 10.56 -8.49 -7.43
CA SER A 77 11.33 -8.91 -6.24
C SER A 77 12.06 -10.23 -6.46
N TYR A 78 13.13 -10.43 -5.68
CA TYR A 78 13.79 -11.73 -5.57
C TYR A 78 12.82 -12.81 -5.03
N ILE A 79 12.97 -14.03 -5.54
CA ILE A 79 12.04 -15.15 -5.29
C ILE A 79 11.93 -15.55 -3.81
N ASP A 80 13.00 -15.36 -3.05
CA ASP A 80 13.10 -15.64 -1.61
C ASP A 80 12.21 -14.72 -0.76
N THR A 81 11.94 -13.50 -1.23
CA THR A 81 11.15 -12.49 -0.52
C THR A 81 9.77 -12.27 -1.14
N PHE A 82 9.48 -12.93 -2.27
CA PHE A 82 8.23 -12.77 -3.00
C PHE A 82 7.00 -13.21 -2.19
N LEU A 83 7.07 -14.37 -1.52
CA LEU A 83 5.95 -14.91 -0.74
C LEU A 83 5.64 -14.02 0.47
N ASP A 84 6.65 -13.64 1.24
CA ASP A 84 6.49 -12.81 2.43
C ASP A 84 5.92 -11.43 2.08
N ARG A 85 6.41 -10.79 1.00
CA ARG A 85 5.84 -9.52 0.53
C ARG A 85 4.43 -9.66 -0.01
N SER A 86 4.09 -10.79 -0.64
CA SER A 86 2.73 -11.03 -1.12
C SER A 86 1.76 -11.20 0.06
N LEU A 87 2.17 -11.90 1.11
CA LEU A 87 1.41 -11.98 2.37
C LEU A 87 1.29 -10.61 3.03
N ASN A 88 2.39 -9.83 3.06
CA ASN A 88 2.39 -8.48 3.60
C ASN A 88 1.42 -7.56 2.84
N ALA A 89 1.34 -7.65 1.51
CA ALA A 89 0.36 -6.92 0.71
C ALA A 89 -1.07 -7.27 1.11
N THR A 90 -1.39 -8.57 1.24
CA THR A 90 -2.71 -9.02 1.67
C THR A 90 -3.07 -8.47 3.04
N ASN A 91 -2.14 -8.55 4.01
CA ASN A 91 -2.35 -8.04 5.36
C ASN A 91 -2.53 -6.53 5.36
N LEU A 92 -1.70 -5.79 4.62
CA LEU A 92 -1.76 -4.34 4.50
C LEU A 92 -3.11 -3.88 3.94
N ILE A 93 -3.54 -4.43 2.80
CA ILE A 93 -4.80 -4.02 2.17
C ILE A 93 -6.02 -4.40 3.01
N THR A 94 -5.99 -5.58 3.64
CA THR A 94 -7.05 -5.99 4.57
C THR A 94 -7.11 -5.08 5.78
N GLY A 95 -5.95 -4.74 6.35
CA GLY A 95 -5.81 -3.83 7.48
C GLY A 95 -6.29 -2.42 7.15
N ILE A 96 -5.92 -1.88 6.00
CA ILE A 96 -6.42 -0.59 5.50
C ILE A 96 -7.94 -0.63 5.34
N GLY A 97 -8.51 -1.72 4.80
CA GLY A 97 -9.95 -1.88 4.70
C GLY A 97 -10.65 -1.78 6.06
N ARG A 98 -10.10 -2.43 7.10
CA ARG A 98 -10.61 -2.30 8.46
C ARG A 98 -10.41 -0.89 9.04
N ALA A 99 -9.30 -0.23 8.70
CA ALA A 99 -9.04 1.12 9.18
C ALA A 99 -10.02 2.14 8.60
N LEU A 100 -10.41 1.98 7.34
CA LEU A 100 -11.49 2.76 6.72
C LEU A 100 -12.85 2.55 7.42
N GLU A 101 -13.05 1.42 8.10
CA GLU A 101 -14.23 1.12 8.92
C GLU A 101 -14.10 1.59 10.38
N GLY A 102 -12.99 2.22 10.75
CA GLY A 102 -12.74 2.77 12.10
C GLY A 102 -11.85 1.92 13.00
N ASN A 103 -11.07 0.97 12.45
CA ASN A 103 -10.05 0.25 13.21
C ASN A 103 -8.69 0.97 13.22
N ASP A 104 -8.08 1.14 14.40
CA ASP A 104 -6.86 1.95 14.52
C ASP A 104 -5.56 1.24 14.14
N GLU A 105 -5.56 -0.09 13.95
CA GLU A 105 -4.33 -0.88 13.75
C GLU A 105 -3.51 -0.43 12.54
N TYR A 106 -4.18 -0.06 11.44
CA TYR A 106 -3.56 0.40 10.19
C TYR A 106 -3.88 1.87 9.89
N ALA A 107 -4.59 2.57 10.77
CA ALA A 107 -5.04 3.95 10.55
C ALA A 107 -3.86 4.89 10.29
N TRP A 108 -2.73 4.65 10.95
CA TRP A 108 -1.51 5.41 10.69
C TRP A 108 -1.16 5.49 9.21
N PHE A 109 -1.39 4.46 8.39
CA PHE A 109 -1.04 4.51 6.97
C PHE A 109 -1.93 5.42 6.12
N ILE A 110 -3.16 5.72 6.55
CA ILE A 110 -4.17 6.41 5.73
C ILE A 110 -4.69 7.72 6.33
N GLU A 111 -4.31 8.03 7.57
CA GLU A 111 -4.54 9.32 8.25
C GLU A 111 -3.81 10.50 7.60
#